data_AF-M4C1B7-F1
#
_entry.id   AF-M4C1B7-F1
#
_cell.length_a   1.000
_cell.length_b   1.000
_cell.length_c   1.000
_cell.angle_alpha   90.00
_cell.angle_beta   90.00
_cell.angle_gamma   90.00
#
_symmetry.space_group_name_H-M   'P 1'
#
loop_
_entity.id
_entity.type
_entity.pdbx_description
1 polymer ?
#
loop_
_entity_poly.entity_id
_entity_poly.type
_entity_poly.pdbx_seq_one_letter_code
_entity_poly.pdbx_strand_id
1 'polypeptide(L)' 'MKTVMAVLFSRFEIETVEDPFEITYDFSFVLPVKGPLAVRVRERTAYCV' A
#
# COMPACT_ATOMS: atom_id res chain seq x y z
N MET A 1 -8.52 -3.80 -10.83
CA MET A 1 -7.81 -3.60 -9.54
C MET A 1 -8.52 -4.18 -8.31
N LYS A 2 -9.84 -4.46 -8.33
CA LYS A 2 -10.56 -4.98 -7.14
C LYS A 2 -9.96 -6.27 -6.55
N THR A 3 -9.64 -7.26 -7.38
CA THR A 3 -9.08 -8.54 -6.93
C THR A 3 -7.71 -8.38 -6.29
N VAL A 4 -6.85 -7.52 -6.86
CA VAL A 4 -5.51 -7.25 -6.31
C VAL A 4 -5.62 -6.63 -4.92
N MET A 5 -6.49 -5.63 -4.74
CA MET A 5 -6.72 -5.01 -3.43
C MET A 5 -7.29 -6.01 -2.41
N ALA A 6 -8.22 -6.87 -2.84
CA ALA A 6 -8.78 -7.91 -1.96
C ALA A 6 -7.70 -8.91 -1.48
N VAL A 7 -6.79 -9.33 -2.36
CA VAL A 7 -5.68 -10.22 -1.98
C VAL A 7 -4.69 -9.51 -1.06
N LEU A 8 -4.30 -8.27 -1.38
CA LEU A 8 -3.35 -7.51 -0.58
C LEU A 8 -3.87 -7.32 0.86
N PHE A 9 -5.11 -6.84 1.01
CA PHE A 9 -5.67 -6.56 2.34
C PHE A 9 -6.16 -7.80 3.10
N SER A 10 -6.37 -8.93 2.44
CA SER A 10 -6.73 -10.19 3.13
C SER A 10 -5.51 -10.88 3.74
N ARG A 11 -4.36 -10.82 3.07
CA ARG A 11 -3.15 -11.55 3.47
C ARG A 11 -2.13 -10.71 4.21
N PHE A 12 -2.16 -9.39 4.01
CA PHE A 12 -1.13 -8.51 4.54
C PHE A 12 -1.74 -7.36 5.32
N GLU A 13 -1.10 -7.06 6.44
CA GLU A 13 -1.19 -5.76 7.09
C GLU A 13 -0.12 -4.86 6.48
N ILE A 14 -0.53 -3.73 5.93
CA ILE A 14 0.32 -2.82 5.16
C ILE A 14 0.24 -1.44 5.81
N GLU A 15 1.39 -0.91 6.21
CA GLU A 15 1.52 0.44 6.78
C GLU A 15 2.52 1.23 5.94
N THR A 16 2.24 2.51 5.67
CA THR A 16 3.22 3.38 4.99
C THR A 16 4.39 3.66 5.92
N VAL A 17 5.60 3.81 5.36
CA VAL A 17 6.77 4.22 6.15
C VAL A 17 6.68 5.69 6.54
N GLU A 18 6.14 6.52 5.65
CA GLU A 18 5.89 7.95 5.83
C GLU A 18 4.43 8.19 6.28
N ASP A 19 4.13 9.37 6.82
CA ASP A 19 2.76 9.77 7.15
C ASP A 19 1.89 9.75 5.87
N PRO A 20 0.80 8.95 5.81
CA PRO A 20 -0.09 8.90 4.65
C PRO A 20 -0.59 10.27 4.16
N PHE A 21 -0.71 11.25 5.05
CA PHE A 21 -1.21 12.58 4.73
C PHE A 21 -0.13 13.51 4.14
N GLU A 22 1.15 13.16 4.29
CA GLU A 22 2.27 13.88 3.68
C GLU A 22 2.71 13.28 2.33
N ILE A 23 2.25 12.07 2.00
CA ILE A 23 2.57 11.41 0.74
C ILE A 23 1.85 12.12 -0.41
N THR A 24 2.65 12.75 -1.27
CA THR A 24 2.18 13.50 -2.42
C THR A 24 2.75 12.94 -3.72
N TYR A 25 2.08 13.29 -4.82
CA TYR A 25 2.53 12.92 -6.15
C TYR A 25 3.66 13.82 -6.64
N ASP A 26 4.52 13.29 -7.50
CA ASP A 26 5.54 14.09 -8.20
C ASP A 26 4.94 14.72 -9.47
N PHE A 27 5.45 15.89 -9.86
CA PHE A 27 4.96 16.60 -11.04
C PHE A 27 5.19 15.77 -12.30
N SER A 28 4.12 15.45 -13.03
CA SER A 28 4.16 14.62 -14.24
C SER A 28 3.11 15.09 -15.23
N PHE A 29 3.45 14.99 -16.52
CA PHE A 29 2.56 15.38 -17.61
C PHE A 29 1.43 14.37 -17.89
N VAL A 30 1.54 13.14 -17.40
CA VAL A 30 0.59 12.05 -17.71
C VAL A 30 -0.02 11.47 -16.45
N LEU A 31 0.79 10.77 -15.66
CA LEU A 31 0.37 10.21 -14.39
C LEU A 31 1.43 10.59 -13.35
N PRO A 32 1.10 11.50 -12.43
CA PRO A 32 2.01 11.89 -11.37
C PRO A 32 2.11 10.72 -10.39
N VAL A 33 3.27 10.07 -10.34
CA VAL A 33 3.55 8.94 -9.45
C VAL A 33 4.95 9.12 -8.90
N LYS A 34 5.06 9.30 -7.59
CA LYS A 34 6.35 9.44 -6.90
C LYS A 34 6.95 8.06 -6.63
N GLY A 35 7.43 7.41 -7.70
CA GLY A 35 8.12 6.12 -7.62
C GLY A 35 7.33 5.03 -6.88
N PRO A 36 8.02 4.01 -6.32
CA PRO A 36 7.39 2.99 -5.48
C PRO A 36 6.94 3.55 -4.13
N LEU A 37 5.76 3.14 -3.65
CA LEU A 37 5.28 3.46 -2.31
C LEU A 37 6.00 2.61 -1.26
N ALA A 38 6.81 3.23 -0.41
CA ALA A 38 7.50 2.55 0.67
C ALA A 38 6.51 2.13 1.77
N VAL A 39 6.39 0.82 2.00
CA VAL A 39 5.49 0.24 2.99
C VAL A 39 6.19 -0.78 3.87
N ARG A 40 5.74 -0.90 5.12
CA ARG A 40 6.01 -2.02 6.01
C ARG A 40 4.92 -3.06 5.78
N VAL A 41 5.33 -4.30 5.58
CA VAL A 41 4.41 -5.41 5.31
C VAL A 41 4.55 -6.45 6.42
N ARG A 42 3.42 -6.86 6.98
CA ARG A 42 3.34 -7.99 7.92
C ARG A 42 2.36 -9.01 7.38
N GLU A 43 2.69 -10.30 7.52
CA GLU A 43 1.76 -11.37 7.19
C GLU A 43 0.61 -11.37 8.20
N ARG A 44 -0.62 -11.39 7.69
CA ARG A 44 -1.81 -11.50 8.50
C ARG A 44 -2.08 -12.98 8.74
N THR A 45 -1.48 -13.54 9.78
CA THR A 45 -1.81 -14.89 10.22
C THR A 45 -3.27 -14.91 10.67
N ALA A 46 -4.13 -15.55 9.88
CA ALA A 46 -5.47 -15.87 10.33
C ALA A 46 -5.31 -16.89 11.47
N TYR A 47 -5.45 -16.45 12.71
CA TYR A 47 -5.62 -17.38 13.83
C TYR A 47 -6.84 -18.25 13.50
N CYS A 48 -6.62 -19.55 13.28
CA CYS A 48 -7.71 -20.52 13.33
C CYS A 48 -8.27 -20.50 14.75
N VAL A 49 -9.47 -19.94 14.89
CA VAL A 49 -10.35 -20.11 16.06
C VAL A 49 -11.42 -21.11 15.67
#